data_AF-A0A3P8IFW9-F1
#
_entry.id   AF-A0A3P8IFW9-F1
#
_cell.length_a   1.000
_cell.length_b   1.000
_cell.length_c   1.000
_cell.angle_alpha   90.00
_cell.angle_beta   90.00
_cell.angle_gamma   90.00
#
_symmetry.space_group_name_H-M   'P 1'
#
loop_
_entity.id
_entity.type
_entity.pdbx_description
1 polymer ?
#
loop_
_entity_poly.entity_id
_entity_poly.type
_entity_poly.pdbx_seq_one_letter_code
_entity_poly.pdbx_strand_id
1 'polypeptide(L)'
;MKPQPGPQQPSSSSIEPAAPSSQPERSWDNETGEAEGEDQEGTGDTLPTEAYIAAEKNVRYALSALQHMDRNTAIDNLLKALKTLRS
;
A
#
# COMPACT_ATOMS: atom_id res chain seq x y z
N MET A 1 -10.70 28.81 -58.87
CA MET A 1 -11.91 28.76 -58.02
C MET A 1 -12.76 27.54 -58.38
N LYS A 2 -12.69 26.47 -57.56
CA LYS A 2 -13.75 25.48 -57.26
C LYS A 2 -13.22 24.54 -56.17
N PRO A 3 -14.05 24.03 -55.23
CA PRO A 3 -13.60 23.60 -53.91
C PRO A 3 -13.24 22.11 -53.80
N GLN A 4 -12.51 21.85 -52.71
CA GLN A 4 -11.92 20.62 -52.17
C GLN A 4 -12.94 19.50 -51.87
N PRO A 5 -12.65 18.23 -52.17
CA PRO A 5 -13.22 17.09 -51.44
C PRO A 5 -12.31 16.80 -50.23
N GLY A 6 -12.88 16.90 -49.02
CA GLY A 6 -12.17 16.58 -47.79
C GLY A 6 -11.78 15.10 -47.74
N PRO A 7 -10.59 14.75 -47.22
CA PRO A 7 -10.27 13.36 -46.98
C PRO A 7 -11.13 12.80 -45.83
N GLN A 8 -11.64 11.60 -46.10
CA GLN A 8 -12.53 10.79 -45.28
C GLN A 8 -11.94 10.54 -43.89
N GLN A 9 -12.78 10.61 -42.85
CA GLN A 9 -12.47 10.08 -41.52
C GLN A 9 -12.11 8.59 -41.63
N PRO A 10 -10.95 8.15 -41.12
CA PRO A 10 -10.81 6.80 -40.64
C PRO A 10 -11.44 6.73 -39.24
N SER A 11 -12.35 5.78 -39.09
CA SER A 11 -12.93 5.36 -37.82
C SER A 11 -11.86 4.90 -36.83
N SER A 12 -12.23 5.02 -35.55
CA SER A 12 -11.68 4.31 -34.40
C SER A 12 -10.32 4.77 -33.89
N SER A 13 -10.37 5.44 -32.74
CA SER A 13 -9.64 4.92 -31.58
C SER A 13 -10.35 5.43 -30.33
N SER A 14 -11.22 4.58 -29.78
CA SER A 14 -11.58 4.63 -28.37
C SER A 14 -10.26 4.60 -27.60
N ILE A 15 -9.93 5.71 -26.95
CA ILE A 15 -8.91 5.69 -25.91
C ILE A 15 -9.59 4.96 -24.75
N GLU A 16 -9.38 3.65 -24.66
CA GLU A 16 -9.56 2.93 -23.40
C GLU A 16 -8.83 3.74 -22.33
N PRO A 17 -9.49 4.12 -21.21
CA PRO A 17 -8.73 4.51 -20.05
C PRO A 17 -7.85 3.31 -19.70
N ALA A 18 -6.54 3.53 -19.68
CA ALA A 18 -5.56 2.56 -19.21
C ALA A 18 -6.12 1.91 -17.95
N ALA A 19 -6.23 0.58 -17.99
CA ALA A 19 -6.75 -0.22 -16.89
C ALA A 19 -6.16 0.30 -15.56
N PRO A 20 -6.98 0.53 -14.52
CA PRO A 20 -6.43 0.84 -13.21
C PRO A 20 -5.48 -0.30 -12.85
N SER A 21 -4.21 0.07 -12.64
CA SER A 21 -3.19 -0.79 -12.07
C SER A 21 -3.84 -1.56 -10.93
N SER A 22 -4.03 -2.86 -11.13
CA SER A 22 -4.74 -3.75 -10.21
C SER A 22 -3.85 -4.02 -9.00
N GLN A 23 -3.54 -2.97 -8.24
CA GLN A 23 -3.10 -3.14 -6.88
C GLN A 23 -4.36 -3.38 -6.05
N PRO A 24 -4.44 -4.48 -5.29
CA PRO A 24 -5.53 -4.64 -4.35
C PRO A 24 -5.42 -3.51 -3.33
N GLU A 25 -6.32 -2.53 -3.40
CA GLU A 25 -6.47 -1.52 -2.35
C GLU A 25 -6.95 -2.26 -1.10
N ARG A 26 -6.03 -2.42 -0.14
CA ARG A 26 -6.35 -3.05 1.14
C ARG A 26 -7.26 -2.10 1.92
N SER A 27 -8.52 -2.51 2.12
CA SER A 27 -9.48 -1.78 2.97
C SER A 27 -9.10 -1.98 4.43
N TRP A 28 -9.21 -0.91 5.23
CA TRP A 28 -8.97 -0.93 6.67
C TRP A 28 -10.25 -0.53 7.37
N ASP A 29 -10.66 -1.32 8.36
CA ASP A 29 -11.75 -0.94 9.24
C ASP A 29 -11.28 0.16 10.19
N ASN A 30 -11.93 1.31 10.11
CA ASN A 30 -11.56 2.47 10.91
C ASN A 30 -11.98 2.34 12.38
N GLU A 31 -12.86 1.39 12.72
CA GLU A 31 -13.34 1.18 14.09
C GLU A 31 -12.41 0.27 14.90
N THR A 32 -11.98 -0.84 14.31
CA THR A 32 -11.12 -1.86 14.94
C THR A 32 -9.65 -1.69 14.57
N GLY A 33 -9.34 -1.00 13.46
CA GLY A 33 -8.00 -0.90 12.91
C GLY A 33 -7.52 -2.17 12.23
N GLU A 34 -8.39 -3.15 12.01
CA GLU A 34 -8.06 -4.39 11.29
C GLU A 34 -8.23 -4.20 9.78
N ALA A 35 -7.44 -4.92 8.99
CA ALA A 35 -7.61 -4.92 7.54
C ALA A 35 -8.84 -5.78 7.18
N GLU A 36 -9.75 -5.23 6.37
CA GLU A 36 -10.93 -5.96 5.92
C GLU A 36 -10.60 -6.81 4.69
N GLY A 37 -10.90 -8.11 4.77
CA GLY A 37 -10.74 -9.08 3.67
C GLY A 37 -9.68 -10.15 3.93
N GLU A 38 -9.86 -11.33 3.32
CA GLU A 38 -8.85 -12.39 3.32
C GLU A 38 -7.56 -11.85 2.72
N ASP A 39 -6.47 -12.05 3.46
CA ASP A 39 -5.09 -11.92 3.05
C ASP A 39 -4.88 -12.72 1.77
N GLN A 40 -5.11 -12.06 0.64
CA GLN A 40 -4.73 -12.54 -0.66
C GLN A 40 -3.24 -12.91 -0.54
N GLU A 41 -2.96 -14.21 -0.49
CA GLU A 41 -1.61 -14.80 -0.56
C GLU A 41 -0.99 -14.44 -1.91
N GLY A 42 -0.65 -13.17 -2.04
CA GLY A 42 0.10 -12.61 -3.15
C GLY A 42 1.52 -13.13 -3.01
N THR A 43 1.93 -13.93 -3.98
CA THR A 43 3.29 -14.40 -4.18
C THR A 43 4.20 -13.19 -4.43
N GLY A 44 4.77 -12.63 -3.37
CA GLY A 44 5.67 -11.48 -3.46
C GLY A 44 6.44 -11.31 -2.16
N ASP A 45 7.71 -11.73 -2.17
CA ASP A 45 8.70 -11.54 -1.10
C ASP A 45 8.16 -11.70 0.32
N THR A 46 7.87 -12.95 0.70
CA THR A 46 7.51 -13.29 2.08
C THR A 46 8.70 -12.99 2.97
N LEU A 47 8.63 -11.88 3.73
CA LEU A 47 9.57 -11.61 4.81
C LEU A 47 9.60 -12.82 5.76
N PRO A 48 10.77 -13.19 6.29
CA PRO A 48 10.87 -14.31 7.22
C PRO A 48 9.96 -14.05 8.43
N THR A 49 9.32 -15.09 8.94
CA THR A 49 8.42 -15.02 10.10
C THR A 49 9.08 -14.31 11.29
N GLU A 50 10.38 -14.49 11.47
CA GLU A 50 11.18 -13.84 12.50
C GLU A 50 11.22 -12.31 12.33
N ALA A 51 11.26 -11.80 11.10
CA ALA A 51 11.21 -10.37 10.84
C ALA A 51 9.83 -9.78 11.20
N TYR A 52 8.74 -10.49 10.92
CA TYR A 52 7.40 -10.09 11.35
C TYR A 52 7.28 -10.05 12.87
N ILE A 53 7.70 -11.12 13.57
CA ILE A 53 7.66 -11.17 15.04
C ILE A 53 8.50 -10.04 15.64
N ALA A 54 9.68 -9.78 15.09
CA ALA A 54 10.56 -8.70 15.56
C ALA A 54 9.96 -7.32 15.31
N ALA A 55 9.32 -7.08 14.15
CA ALA A 55 8.62 -5.84 13.86
C ALA A 55 7.42 -5.64 14.79
N GLU A 56 6.59 -6.66 14.99
CA GLU A 56 5.43 -6.63 15.89
C GLU A 56 5.84 -6.28 17.33
N LYS A 57 6.92 -6.89 17.83
CA LYS A 57 7.46 -6.59 19.16
C LYS A 57 7.81 -5.10 19.32
N ASN A 58 8.46 -4.50 18.32
CA ASN A 58 8.78 -3.08 18.34
C ASN A 58 7.50 -2.22 18.28
N VAL A 59 6.49 -2.59 17.49
CA VAL A 59 5.20 -1.89 17.47
C VAL A 59 4.52 -1.90 18.84
N ARG A 60 4.51 -3.06 19.54
CA ARG A 60 3.97 -3.17 20.91
C ARG A 60 4.72 -2.27 21.90
N TYR A 61 6.05 -2.17 21.78
CA TYR A 61 6.84 -1.25 22.61
C TYR A 61 6.56 0.22 22.29
N ALA A 62 6.36 0.57 21.01
CA ALA A 62 5.97 1.92 20.64
C ALA A 62 4.62 2.30 21.26
N LEU A 63 3.64 1.40 21.22
CA LEU A 63 2.34 1.61 21.88
C LEU A 63 2.49 1.82 23.38
N SER A 64 3.29 1.00 24.05
CA SER A 64 3.56 1.15 25.49
C SER A 64 4.25 2.49 25.80
N ALA A 65 5.19 2.94 24.97
CA ALA A 65 5.84 4.23 25.14
C ALA A 65 4.86 5.40 24.99
N LEU A 66 3.93 5.32 24.03
CA LEU A 66 2.87 6.34 23.85
C LEU A 66 1.94 6.41 25.07
N GLN A 67 1.60 5.28 25.68
CA GLN A 67 0.81 5.25 26.93
C GLN A 67 1.50 6.00 28.09
N HIS A 68 2.84 6.04 28.09
CA HIS A 68 3.63 6.76 29.08
C HIS A 68 4.09 8.15 28.60
N MET A 69 3.53 8.66 27.50
CA MET A 69 3.91 9.94 26.86
C MET A 69 5.40 10.03 26.46
N ASP A 70 6.09 8.90 26.34
CA ASP A 70 7.49 8.84 25.90
C ASP A 70 7.55 8.82 24.37
N ARG A 71 7.46 10.02 23.79
CA ARG A 71 7.49 10.22 22.34
C ARG A 71 8.78 9.72 21.71
N ASN A 72 9.92 9.89 22.37
CA ASN A 72 11.22 9.54 21.79
C ASN A 72 11.36 8.02 21.67
N THR A 73 11.01 7.30 22.75
CA THR A 73 11.02 5.83 22.74
C THR A 73 9.99 5.28 21.75
N ALA A 74 8.83 5.92 21.60
CA ALA A 74 7.85 5.51 20.60
C ALA A 74 8.40 5.61 19.17
N ILE A 75 9.01 6.75 18.82
CA ILE A 75 9.60 6.98 17.49
C ILE A 75 10.74 5.99 17.21
N ASP A 76 11.63 5.77 18.18
CA ASP A 76 12.75 4.82 18.02
C ASP A 76 12.27 3.39 17.73
N ASN A 77 11.24 2.92 18.45
CA ASN A 77 10.66 1.60 18.22
C ASN A 77 9.96 1.50 16.85
N LEU A 78 9.23 2.54 16.42
CA LEU A 78 8.62 2.56 15.08
C LEU A 78 9.68 2.49 13.97
N LEU A 79 10.78 3.24 14.10
CA LEU A 79 11.89 3.20 13.14
C LEU A 79 12.55 1.81 13.10
N LYS A 80 12.71 1.16 14.25
CA LYS A 80 13.22 -0.22 14.33
C LYS A 80 12.29 -1.20 13.61
N ALA A 81 10.97 -1.11 13.80
CA ALA A 81 10.01 -1.95 13.11
C ALA A 81 10.10 -1.78 11.57
N LEU A 82 10.11 -0.54 11.09
CA LEU A 82 10.22 -0.25 9.65
C LEU A 82 11.54 -0.75 9.05
N LYS A 83 12.65 -0.62 9.79
CA LYS A 83 13.95 -1.13 9.35
C LYS A 83 13.94 -2.65 9.20
N THR A 84 13.35 -3.36 10.17
CA THR A 84 13.24 -4.83 10.14
C THR A 84 12.44 -5.32 8.95
N LEU A 85 11.35 -4.63 8.58
CA LEU A 85 10.51 -5.00 7.44
C LEU A 85 11.10 -4.63 6.07
N ARG A 86 12.11 -3.76 6.03
CA ARG A 86 12.80 -3.36 4.80
C ARG A 86 14.06 -4.19 4.53
N SER A 87 14.53 -4.95 5.52
CA SER A 87 15.77 -5.74 5.44
C SER A 87 15.51 -7.11 4.83
#